data_AF-A0A2E8AZP1-F1
#
_entry.id   AF-A0A2E8AZP1-F1
#
_cell.length_a   1.000
_cell.length_b   1.000
_cell.length_c   1.000
_cell.angle_alpha   90.00
_cell.angle_beta   90.00
_cell.angle_gamma   90.00
#
_symmetry.space_group_name_H-M   'P 1'
#
loop_
_entity.id
_entity.type
_entity.pdbx_description
1 polymer ?
#
loop_
_entity_poly.entity_id
_entity_poly.type
_entity_poly.pdbx_seq_one_letter_code
_entity_poly.pdbx_strand_id
1 'polypeptide(L)'
;MPEPMSVYTRERWLLIAVRVLGIFELFAIPFIFVPFAWMGEIHEHLGLGSIPEGRIVSYLARSLSGFYAINGVVLLYISFDLKYYWSLLKLFVAIFIVMGFTLTILDLSLGMPFSWTLSEGPVEILFGGLMWWLMKKIDPEDMKKQ
;
A
#
# COMPACT_ATOMS: atom_id res chain seq x y z
N MET A 1 -24.86 -1.13 -22.13
CA MET A 1 -24.35 -1.34 -20.76
C MET A 1 -23.29 -2.41 -20.83
N PRO A 2 -22.06 -2.21 -20.32
CA PRO A 2 -21.10 -3.30 -20.20
C PRO A 2 -21.66 -4.37 -19.27
N GLU A 3 -21.48 -5.65 -19.63
CA GLU A 3 -21.93 -6.76 -18.78
C GLU A 3 -21.24 -6.72 -17.40
N PRO A 4 -21.96 -7.05 -16.32
CA PRO A 4 -21.36 -7.11 -15.00
C PRO A 4 -20.25 -8.17 -14.98
N MET A 5 -19.04 -7.79 -14.55
CA MET A 5 -17.93 -8.74 -14.41
C MET A 5 -18.33 -9.95 -13.55
N SER A 6 -18.02 -11.16 -14.04
CA SER A 6 -18.21 -12.41 -13.31
C SER A 6 -17.38 -12.46 -12.02
N VAL A 7 -17.79 -13.33 -11.09
CA VAL A 7 -17.10 -13.55 -9.80
C VAL A 7 -15.64 -13.96 -10.02
N TYR A 8 -15.38 -14.89 -10.95
CA TYR A 8 -14.02 -15.33 -11.29
C TYR A 8 -13.13 -14.20 -11.82
N THR A 9 -13.68 -13.30 -12.65
CA THR A 9 -12.92 -12.15 -13.16
C THR A 9 -12.57 -11.19 -12.02
N ARG A 10 -13.50 -10.94 -11.09
CA ARG A 10 -13.26 -10.12 -9.90
C ARG A 10 -12.21 -10.72 -8.97
N GLU A 11 -12.31 -12.02 -8.71
CA GLU A 11 -11.34 -12.77 -7.91
C GLU A 11 -9.94 -12.65 -8.49
N ARG A 12 -9.79 -12.86 -9.81
CA ARG A 12 -8.50 -12.74 -10.50
C ARG A 12 -7.92 -11.33 -10.40
N TRP A 13 -8.73 -10.29 -10.62
CA TRP A 13 -8.25 -8.91 -10.50
C TRP A 13 -7.90 -8.54 -9.06
N LEU A 14 -8.64 -9.04 -8.07
CA LEU A 14 -8.33 -8.84 -6.67
C LEU A 14 -7.00 -9.52 -6.31
N LEU A 15 -6.79 -10.75 -6.77
CA LEU A 15 -5.53 -11.47 -6.59
C LEU A 15 -4.34 -10.70 -7.18
N ILE A 16 -4.50 -10.19 -8.40
CA ILE A 16 -3.48 -9.38 -9.06
C ILE A 16 -3.21 -8.10 -8.25
N ALA A 17 -4.26 -7.40 -7.81
CA ALA A 17 -4.12 -6.19 -7.02
C ALA A 17 -3.35 -6.44 -5.71
N VAL A 18 -3.71 -7.49 -4.97
CA VAL A 18 -3.01 -7.89 -3.72
C VAL A 18 -1.54 -8.18 -4.00
N ARG A 19 -1.22 -8.92 -5.07
CA ARG A 19 0.17 -9.25 -5.41
C ARG A 19 0.98 -8.05 -5.88
N VAL A 20 0.39 -7.20 -6.71
CA VAL A 20 1.05 -5.98 -7.18
C VAL A 20 1.37 -5.07 -6.00
N LEU A 21 0.41 -4.85 -5.10
CA LEU A 21 0.63 -4.05 -3.89
C LEU A 21 1.69 -4.70 -2.99
N GLY A 22 1.58 -6.00 -2.74
CA GLY A 22 2.54 -6.73 -1.93
C GLY A 22 3.96 -6.66 -2.48
N ILE A 23 4.15 -6.84 -3.79
CA ILE A 23 5.47 -6.71 -4.46
C ILE A 23 5.96 -5.26 -4.38
N PHE A 24 5.07 -4.28 -4.57
CA PHE A 24 5.44 -2.87 -4.56
C PHE A 24 6.02 -2.46 -3.19
N GLU A 25 5.37 -2.88 -2.11
CA GLU A 25 5.84 -2.69 -0.73
C GLU A 25 7.24 -3.29 -0.47
N LEU A 26 7.60 -4.40 -1.14
CA LEU A 26 8.93 -5.00 -0.99
C LEU A 26 10.06 -4.15 -1.59
N PHE A 27 9.77 -3.17 -2.46
CA PHE A 27 10.78 -2.20 -2.91
C PHE A 27 11.28 -1.29 -1.78
N ALA A 28 10.67 -1.33 -0.59
CA ALA A 28 11.19 -0.67 0.60
C ALA A 28 12.42 -1.39 1.21
N ILE A 29 12.64 -2.69 0.92
CA ILE A 29 13.73 -3.47 1.52
C ILE A 29 15.12 -2.84 1.33
N PRO A 30 15.51 -2.38 0.12
CA PRO A 30 16.79 -1.71 -0.07
C PRO A 30 16.97 -0.50 0.86
N PHE A 31 15.90 0.27 1.10
CA PHE A 31 15.93 1.48 1.92
C PHE A 31 16.22 1.23 3.41
N ILE A 32 16.19 -0.03 3.87
CA ILE A 32 16.68 -0.41 5.20
C ILE A 32 18.21 -0.25 5.29
N PHE A 33 18.92 -0.44 4.17
CA PHE A 33 20.37 -0.60 4.13
C PHE A 33 21.11 0.52 3.40
N VAL A 34 20.48 1.18 2.40
CA VAL A 34 21.15 2.22 1.60
C VAL A 34 21.72 3.35 2.47
N PRO A 35 22.78 4.04 1.98
CA PRO A 35 23.31 5.23 2.64
C PRO A 35 22.22 6.27 2.88
N PHE A 36 22.24 6.93 4.06
CA PHE A 36 21.25 7.97 4.38
C PHE A 36 21.33 9.16 3.40
N ALA A 37 22.51 9.41 2.82
CA ALA A 37 22.70 10.41 1.76
C ALA A 37 21.78 10.18 0.55
N TRP A 38 21.54 8.93 0.14
CA TRP A 38 20.62 8.64 -0.97
C TRP A 38 19.19 9.03 -0.65
N MET A 39 18.76 8.84 0.61
CA MET A 39 17.44 9.31 1.06
C MET A 39 17.38 10.84 1.03
N GLY A 40 18.45 11.53 1.43
CA GLY A 40 18.56 12.98 1.35
C GLY A 40 18.46 13.50 -0.08
N GLU A 41 19.21 12.90 -1.02
CA GLU A 41 19.14 13.25 -2.43
C GLU A 41 17.71 13.06 -2.97
N ILE A 42 17.05 11.93 -2.68
CA ILE A 42 15.67 11.69 -3.11
C ILE A 42 14.71 12.72 -2.50
N HIS A 43 14.84 13.02 -1.20
CA HIS A 43 14.01 14.00 -0.49
C HIS A 43 14.11 15.40 -1.14
N GLU A 44 15.33 15.82 -1.52
CA GLU A 44 15.55 17.07 -2.26
C GLU A 44 14.97 17.04 -3.68
N HIS A 45 15.18 15.94 -4.43
CA HIS A 45 14.64 15.80 -5.79
C HIS A 45 13.10 15.78 -5.82
N LEU A 46 12.47 15.30 -4.75
CA LEU A 46 11.02 15.32 -4.59
C LEU A 46 10.47 16.67 -4.11
N GLY A 47 11.34 17.66 -3.88
CA GLY A 47 10.95 19.00 -3.43
C GLY A 47 10.56 19.07 -1.96
N LEU A 48 10.97 18.09 -1.14
CA LEU A 48 10.68 18.04 0.29
C LEU A 48 11.70 18.85 1.14
N GLY A 49 12.73 19.41 0.50
CA GLY A 49 13.81 20.16 1.15
C GLY A 49 14.95 19.27 1.64
N SER A 50 15.78 19.77 2.53
CA SER A 50 16.87 18.98 3.13
C SER A 50 16.34 18.07 4.23
N ILE A 51 16.64 16.78 4.17
CA ILE A 51 16.26 15.86 5.25
C ILE A 51 17.03 16.20 6.54
N PRO A 52 16.38 16.32 7.71
CA PRO A 52 17.10 16.62 8.94
C PRO A 52 18.08 15.50 9.31
N GLU A 53 19.33 15.86 9.57
CA GLU A 53 20.32 14.89 10.04
C GLU A 53 20.07 14.50 11.51
N GLY A 54 20.15 13.21 11.79
CA GLY A 54 20.02 12.72 13.16
C GLY A 54 19.77 11.22 13.25
N ARG A 55 20.18 10.64 14.38
CA ARG A 55 20.01 9.20 14.64
C ARG A 55 18.54 8.77 14.57
N ILE A 56 17.64 9.59 15.10
CA ILE A 56 16.22 9.27 15.15
C ILE A 56 15.56 9.28 13.76
N VAL A 57 15.91 10.24 12.89
CA VAL A 57 15.35 10.35 11.54
C VAL A 57 15.79 9.15 10.69
N SER A 58 17.08 8.82 10.73
CA SER A 58 17.62 7.64 10.04
C SER A 58 17.00 6.34 10.56
N TYR A 59 16.83 6.22 11.88
CA TYR A 59 16.14 5.07 12.48
C TYR A 59 14.70 4.95 11.99
N LEU A 60 13.91 6.03 12.05
CA LEU A 60 12.51 6.04 11.66
C LEU A 60 12.32 5.73 10.17
N ALA A 61 13.13 6.32 9.28
CA ALA A 61 13.05 6.06 7.85
C ALA A 61 13.33 4.58 7.51
N ARG A 62 14.33 3.98 8.17
CA ARG A 62 14.70 2.58 7.98
C ARG A 62 13.71 1.61 8.62
N SER A 63 13.24 1.91 9.83
CA SER A 63 12.24 1.07 10.49
C SER A 63 10.90 1.11 9.76
N LEU A 64 10.49 2.28 9.26
CA LEU A 64 9.30 2.42 8.42
C LEU A 64 9.42 1.59 7.13
N SER A 65 10.58 1.62 6.47
CA SER A 65 10.87 0.76 5.33
C SER A 65 10.73 -0.74 5.69
N GLY A 66 11.14 -1.12 6.90
CA GLY A 66 10.92 -2.47 7.43
C GLY A 66 9.44 -2.82 7.63
N PHE A 67 8.62 -1.88 8.10
CA PHE A 67 7.17 -2.07 8.22
C PHE A 67 6.51 -2.27 6.85
N TYR A 68 6.89 -1.48 5.84
CA TYR A 68 6.43 -1.69 4.46
C TYR A 68 6.82 -3.08 3.94
N ALA A 69 8.07 -3.50 4.15
CA ALA A 69 8.49 -4.85 3.77
C ALA A 69 7.65 -5.95 4.45
N ILE A 70 7.34 -5.81 5.75
CA ILE A 70 6.45 -6.74 6.47
C ILE A 70 5.06 -6.74 5.85
N ASN A 71 4.47 -5.58 5.58
CA ASN A 71 3.17 -5.47 4.93
C ASN A 71 3.16 -6.17 3.57
N GLY A 72 4.21 -5.96 2.76
CA GLY A 72 4.39 -6.62 1.47
C GLY A 72 4.40 -8.14 1.57
N VAL A 73 5.17 -8.69 2.52
CA VAL A 73 5.23 -10.15 2.77
C VAL A 73 3.85 -10.69 3.19
N VAL A 74 3.16 -10.01 4.10
CA VAL A 74 1.83 -10.43 4.58
C VAL A 74 0.82 -10.42 3.43
N LEU A 75 0.79 -9.38 2.60
CA LEU A 75 -0.10 -9.30 1.44
C LEU A 75 0.18 -10.40 0.42
N LEU A 76 1.46 -10.69 0.13
CA LEU A 76 1.81 -11.80 -0.74
C LEU A 76 1.42 -13.15 -0.16
N TYR A 77 1.56 -13.33 1.15
CA TYR A 77 1.13 -14.54 1.82
C TYR A 77 -0.39 -14.74 1.75
N ILE A 78 -1.17 -13.68 1.98
CA ILE A 78 -2.63 -13.67 1.80
C ILE A 78 -3.01 -14.08 0.35
N SER A 79 -2.19 -13.70 -0.64
CA SER A 79 -2.42 -14.01 -2.05
C SER A 79 -2.26 -15.49 -2.44
N PHE A 80 -1.86 -16.36 -1.50
CA PHE A 80 -1.82 -17.81 -1.72
C PHE A 80 -3.15 -18.50 -1.39
N ASP A 81 -3.97 -17.93 -0.52
CA ASP A 81 -5.31 -18.44 -0.24
C ASP A 81 -6.26 -17.30 0.17
N LEU A 82 -6.78 -16.59 -0.83
CA LEU A 82 -7.72 -15.49 -0.61
C LEU A 82 -8.99 -15.92 0.14
N LYS A 83 -9.43 -17.17 -0.07
CA LYS A 83 -10.64 -17.70 0.58
C LYS A 83 -10.41 -17.83 2.07
N TYR A 84 -9.31 -18.46 2.47
CA TYR A 84 -8.95 -18.63 3.88
C TYR A 84 -8.67 -17.29 4.56
N TYR A 85 -7.94 -16.39 3.90
CA TYR A 85 -7.55 -15.09 4.46
C TYR A 85 -8.55 -13.96 4.20
N TRP A 86 -9.76 -14.25 3.77
CA TRP A 86 -10.72 -13.24 3.30
C TRP A 86 -11.01 -12.14 4.32
N SER A 87 -11.28 -12.51 5.58
CA SER A 87 -11.55 -11.56 6.66
C SER A 87 -10.34 -10.69 6.98
N LEU A 88 -9.14 -11.26 6.92
CA LEU A 88 -7.89 -10.51 7.11
C LEU A 88 -7.67 -9.53 5.95
N LEU A 89 -7.92 -9.96 4.72
CA LEU A 89 -7.84 -9.07 3.56
C LEU A 89 -8.83 -7.91 3.66
N LYS A 90 -10.07 -8.15 4.11
CA LYS A 90 -11.06 -7.08 4.35
C LYS A 90 -10.55 -6.05 5.35
N LEU A 91 -9.95 -6.52 6.44
CA LEU A 91 -9.35 -5.66 7.45
C LEU A 91 -8.21 -4.83 6.85
N PHE A 92 -7.28 -5.46 6.11
CA PHE A 92 -6.20 -4.76 5.42
C PHE A 92 -6.73 -3.67 4.49
N VAL A 93 -7.71 -3.98 3.64
CA VAL A 93 -8.33 -2.99 2.74
C VAL A 93 -8.94 -1.82 3.50
N ALA A 94 -9.63 -2.08 4.61
CA ALA A 94 -10.19 -1.02 5.45
C ALA A 94 -9.09 -0.15 6.09
N ILE A 95 -8.02 -0.76 6.60
CA ILE A 95 -6.87 -0.05 7.16
C ILE A 95 -6.21 0.82 6.10
N PHE A 96 -5.95 0.30 4.89
CA PHE A 96 -5.37 1.06 3.78
C PHE A 96 -6.20 2.31 3.43
N ILE A 97 -7.53 2.18 3.36
CA ILE A 97 -8.40 3.33 3.09
C ILE A 97 -8.31 4.37 4.22
N VAL A 98 -8.36 3.93 5.48
CA VAL A 98 -8.27 4.82 6.65
C VAL A 98 -6.90 5.49 6.73
N MET A 99 -5.82 4.76 6.48
CA MET A 99 -4.46 5.29 6.44
C MET A 99 -4.32 6.30 5.31
N GLY A 100 -4.85 6.03 4.12
CA GLY A 100 -4.81 6.98 3.02
C GLY A 100 -5.52 8.30 3.34
N PHE A 101 -6.66 8.28 4.03
CA PHE A 101 -7.28 9.51 4.54
C PHE A 101 -6.40 10.19 5.60
N THR A 102 -5.82 9.42 6.50
CA THR A 102 -4.96 9.93 7.58
C THR A 102 -3.72 10.63 7.02
N LEU A 103 -3.03 10.01 6.05
CA LEU A 103 -1.87 10.58 5.36
C LEU A 103 -2.26 11.83 4.58
N THR A 104 -3.37 11.80 3.83
CA THR A 104 -3.84 12.99 3.10
C THR A 104 -4.08 14.17 4.03
N ILE A 105 -4.74 13.95 5.18
CA ILE A 105 -4.99 15.01 6.17
C ILE A 105 -3.68 15.49 6.77
N LEU A 106 -2.78 14.58 7.12
CA LEU A 106 -1.48 14.90 7.71
C LEU A 106 -0.65 15.76 6.76
N ASP A 107 -0.51 15.36 5.51
CA ASP A 107 0.22 16.07 4.47
C ASP A 107 -0.29 17.50 4.27
N LEU A 108 -1.61 17.65 4.17
CA LEU A 108 -2.25 18.96 4.06
C LEU A 108 -1.98 19.82 5.31
N SER A 109 -2.00 19.21 6.50
CA SER A 109 -1.75 19.91 7.77
C SER A 109 -0.28 20.33 7.94
N LEU A 110 0.65 19.57 7.36
CA LEU A 110 2.09 19.85 7.41
C LEU A 110 2.57 20.71 6.23
N GLY A 111 1.69 21.01 5.28
CA GLY A 111 2.04 21.82 4.10
C GLY A 111 2.96 21.10 3.13
N MET A 112 2.83 19.78 3.01
CA MET A 112 3.62 18.97 2.07
C MET A 112 3.36 19.39 0.62
N PRO A 113 4.32 19.21 -0.30
CA PRO A 113 4.11 19.53 -1.71
C PRO A 113 2.92 18.75 -2.30
N PHE A 114 2.14 19.41 -3.16
CA PHE A 114 0.94 18.82 -3.74
C PHE A 114 1.20 17.51 -4.51
N SER A 115 2.35 17.42 -5.20
CA SER A 115 2.76 16.18 -5.89
C SER A 115 2.98 15.01 -4.94
N TRP A 116 3.54 15.28 -3.75
CA TRP A 116 3.73 14.29 -2.70
C TRP A 116 2.38 13.84 -2.16
N THR A 117 1.53 14.80 -1.75
CA THR A 117 0.20 14.53 -1.22
C THR A 117 -0.66 13.73 -2.18
N LEU A 118 -0.61 14.01 -3.49
CA LEU A 118 -1.35 13.24 -4.48
C LEU A 118 -0.85 11.80 -4.63
N SER A 119 0.44 11.56 -4.42
CA SER A 119 1.08 10.26 -4.62
C SER A 119 0.99 9.32 -3.41
N GLU A 120 0.75 9.84 -2.21
CA GLU A 120 0.55 9.04 -1.00
C GLU A 120 -0.93 8.71 -0.78
N GLY A 121 -1.60 9.46 0.11
CA GLY A 121 -2.89 9.09 0.66
C GLY A 121 -4.02 8.89 -0.37
N PRO A 122 -4.19 9.76 -1.38
CA PRO A 122 -5.19 9.59 -2.43
C PRO A 122 -4.97 8.33 -3.26
N VAL A 123 -3.72 7.98 -3.58
CA VAL A 123 -3.42 6.72 -4.28
C VAL A 123 -3.80 5.52 -3.41
N GLU A 124 -3.49 5.58 -2.12
CA GLU A 124 -3.84 4.52 -1.16
C GLU A 124 -5.37 4.34 -1.03
N ILE A 125 -6.13 5.44 -0.94
CA ILE A 125 -7.60 5.43 -0.91
C ILE A 125 -8.15 4.82 -2.20
N LEU A 126 -7.65 5.24 -3.36
CA LEU A 126 -8.13 4.76 -4.65
C LEU A 126 -7.86 3.26 -4.83
N PHE A 127 -6.67 2.80 -4.43
CA PHE A 127 -6.30 1.38 -4.52
C PHE A 127 -7.11 0.52 -3.55
N GLY A 128 -7.24 0.94 -2.29
CA GLY A 128 -8.08 0.28 -1.30
C GLY A 128 -9.55 0.27 -1.73
N GLY A 129 -10.05 1.38 -2.29
CA GLY A 129 -11.41 1.50 -2.84
C GLY A 129 -11.66 0.54 -4.02
N LEU A 130 -10.68 0.40 -4.92
CA LEU A 130 -10.72 -0.56 -6.01
C LEU A 130 -10.81 -2.00 -5.47
N MET A 131 -9.96 -2.36 -4.51
CA MET A 131 -9.99 -3.68 -3.88
C MET A 131 -11.33 -3.94 -3.19
N TRP A 132 -11.83 -2.98 -2.41
CA TRP A 132 -13.14 -3.07 -1.76
C TRP A 132 -14.28 -3.27 -2.78
N TRP A 133 -14.24 -2.55 -3.91
CA TRP A 133 -15.21 -2.71 -4.99
C TRP A 133 -15.13 -4.08 -5.66
N LEU A 134 -13.93 -4.65 -5.83
CA LEU A 134 -13.75 -6.01 -6.33
C LEU A 134 -14.37 -7.03 -5.36
N MET A 135 -14.15 -6.84 -4.06
CA MET A 135 -14.63 -7.74 -3.00
C MET A 135 -16.14 -7.75 -2.80
N LYS A 136 -16.84 -6.62 -3.03
CA LYS A 136 -18.29 -6.45 -2.73
C LYS A 136 -19.23 -7.52 -3.31
N LYS A 137 -18.85 -8.20 -4.39
CA LYS A 137 -19.68 -9.19 -5.09
C LYS A 137 -19.08 -10.60 -5.09
N ILE A 138 -18.11 -10.87 -4.23
CA ILE A 138 -17.51 -12.19 -4.09
C ILE A 138 -17.95 -12.77 -2.76
N ASP A 139 -18.63 -13.91 -2.81
CA ASP A 139 -18.73 -14.82 -1.67
C ASP A 139 -17.46 -15.70 -1.66
N PRO A 140 -16.69 -15.76 -0.55
CA PRO A 140 -15.56 -16.67 -0.43
C PRO A 140 -15.89 -18.12 -0.76
N GLU A 141 -17.13 -18.56 -0.54
CA GLU A 141 -17.54 -19.93 -0.85
C GLU A 141 -17.56 -20.22 -2.35
N ASP A 142 -17.77 -19.20 -3.19
CA ASP A 142 -17.79 -19.30 -4.65
C ASP A 142 -16.39 -19.22 -5.29
N MET A 143 -15.36 -18.89 -4.49
CA MET A 143 -13.98 -18.77 -4.97
C MET A 143 -13.37 -20.14 -5.31
N LYS A 144 -12.46 -20.15 -6.29
CA LYS A 144 -11.64 -21.33 -6.52
C LYS A 144 -10.62 -21.49 -5.40
N LYS A 145 -10.36 -22.75 -5.02
CA LYS A 145 -9.18 -23.06 -4.21
C LYS A 145 -7.94 -22.76 -5.06
N GLN A 146 -7.04 -21.94 -4.51
CA GLN A 146 -5.83 -21.48 -5.18
C GLN A 146 -4.75 -22.55 -5.21
#